data_AF-A0A641RGQ6-F1
#
_entry.id   AF-A0A641RGQ6-F1
#
_cell.length_a   1.000
_cell.length_b   1.000
_cell.length_c   1.000
_cell.angle_alpha   90.00
_cell.angle_beta   90.00
_cell.angle_gamma   90.00
#
_symmetry.space_group_name_H-M   'P 1'
#
loop_
_entity.id
_entity.type
_entity.pdbx_description
1 polymer ?
#
loop_
_entity_poly.entity_id
_entity_poly.type
_entity_poly.pdbx_seq_one_letter_code
_entity_poly.pdbx_strand_id
1 'polypeptide(L)'
;QDDSGTPDSPTVICAVDGAHPVISGGVAVMGWKRGCSHPAVPEKLRQKIWSAEAPLIGNRRVETRQMWVNGHKVQRAAQFPDGGLERMIDFNPEEQTITIPVSQSVNSERLQNAGQLEMIVHQRWAIAILRVKSIDVKDGQAVVRFHEPESHLEFAHPWPQPVIGGEKGNSSFCLINALELLDQPGEWFQEYPSGTIYYYPQASENMETAEVIIPTLETLVTIDGTLSRPVKHIQFNGITFAHTSWMRPSFQGHVTLQGGFPLLDAYKLQEPGLPEKAELENQAWITRPETAIRVRGAEHIDFKHCTFRHLSSTGLDYEWAVTASSVEDCQFTDIGGTALLVGAFPDGGFETHIPFIPADVRELCSHITIRNNFISNV
;
A
#
# COMPACT_ATOMS: atom_id res chain seq x y z
N GLN A 1 2.27 30.15 -2.59
CA GLN A 1 1.83 31.55 -2.32
C GLN A 1 1.18 32.12 -3.56
N ASP A 2 1.79 31.94 -4.73
CA ASP A 2 1.29 32.53 -5.99
C ASP A 2 -0.07 31.96 -6.41
N ASP A 3 -0.40 30.73 -5.99
CA ASP A 3 -1.68 30.08 -6.29
C ASP A 3 -2.77 30.29 -5.21
N SER A 4 -2.45 30.98 -4.11
CA SER A 4 -3.41 31.21 -3.02
C SER A 4 -4.52 32.17 -3.46
N GLY A 5 -5.76 31.79 -3.20
CA GLY A 5 -6.92 32.67 -3.36
C GLY A 5 -7.20 33.53 -2.13
N THR A 6 -8.35 34.20 -2.15
CA THR A 6 -8.96 34.90 -0.99
C THR A 6 -10.39 34.39 -0.79
N PRO A 7 -11.09 34.72 0.31
CA PRO A 7 -12.49 34.35 0.48
C PRO A 7 -13.39 34.83 -0.68
N ASP A 8 -13.11 36.03 -1.22
CA ASP A 8 -13.88 36.63 -2.33
C ASP A 8 -13.39 36.18 -3.72
N SER A 9 -12.22 35.57 -3.80
CA SER A 9 -11.60 35.09 -5.04
C SER A 9 -10.83 33.80 -4.81
N PRO A 10 -11.51 32.68 -4.49
CA PRO A 10 -10.87 31.38 -4.31
C PRO A 10 -10.43 30.81 -5.67
N THR A 11 -9.41 29.96 -5.63
CA THR A 11 -9.04 29.13 -6.80
C THR A 11 -9.87 27.87 -6.79
N VAL A 12 -10.74 27.68 -7.79
CA VAL A 12 -11.62 26.50 -7.89
C VAL A 12 -11.23 25.67 -9.10
N ILE A 13 -10.87 24.41 -8.86
CA ILE A 13 -10.61 23.39 -9.87
C ILE A 13 -11.83 22.48 -9.91
N CYS A 14 -12.64 22.60 -10.96
CA CYS A 14 -13.92 21.88 -11.03
C CYS A 14 -14.15 21.15 -12.35
N ALA A 15 -14.97 20.10 -12.27
CA ALA A 15 -15.60 19.52 -13.45
C ALA A 15 -16.58 20.52 -14.07
N VAL A 16 -16.60 20.59 -15.40
CA VAL A 16 -17.69 21.23 -16.14
C VAL A 16 -18.92 20.32 -16.14
N ASP A 17 -20.11 20.88 -16.29
CA ASP A 17 -21.37 20.14 -16.22
C ASP A 17 -21.37 18.91 -17.15
N GLY A 18 -21.66 17.74 -16.57
CA GLY A 18 -21.69 16.45 -17.28
C GLY A 18 -20.33 15.83 -17.58
N ALA A 19 -19.21 16.49 -17.25
CA ALA A 19 -17.88 15.90 -17.38
C ALA A 19 -17.47 15.13 -16.12
N HIS A 20 -16.57 14.15 -16.31
CA HIS A 20 -16.00 13.34 -15.23
C HIS A 20 -14.46 13.36 -15.33
N PRO A 21 -13.81 14.50 -15.03
CA PRO A 21 -12.36 14.63 -15.17
C PRO A 21 -11.63 13.71 -14.17
N VAL A 22 -10.58 13.06 -14.66
CA VAL A 22 -9.70 12.19 -13.88
C VAL A 22 -8.28 12.76 -13.91
N ILE A 23 -7.73 13.05 -12.73
CA ILE A 23 -6.30 13.26 -12.54
C ILE A 23 -5.72 11.88 -12.21
N SER A 24 -4.96 11.32 -13.17
CA SER A 24 -4.43 9.96 -13.09
C SER A 24 -2.91 9.97 -12.96
N GLY A 25 -2.39 9.20 -12.01
CA GLY A 25 -0.96 8.89 -11.87
C GLY A 25 -0.53 7.62 -12.59
N GLY A 26 -1.43 7.00 -13.36
CA GLY A 26 -1.22 5.73 -14.04
C GLY A 26 -0.96 5.87 -15.54
N VAL A 27 -0.43 4.79 -16.12
CA VAL A 27 -0.13 4.67 -17.56
C VAL A 27 -0.74 3.39 -18.12
N ALA A 28 -1.12 3.43 -19.39
CA ALA A 28 -1.65 2.26 -20.08
C ALA A 28 -0.55 1.25 -20.45
N VAL A 29 -0.81 -0.03 -20.21
CA VAL A 29 0.00 -1.15 -20.68
C VAL A 29 -0.55 -1.61 -22.03
N MET A 30 0.26 -1.48 -23.08
CA MET A 30 -0.14 -1.75 -24.46
C MET A 30 0.64 -2.94 -25.04
N GLY A 31 0.19 -3.46 -26.19
CA GLY A 31 0.93 -4.48 -26.93
C GLY A 31 0.78 -5.90 -26.37
N TRP A 32 -0.35 -6.19 -25.73
CA TRP A 32 -0.69 -7.51 -25.20
C TRP A 32 -0.68 -8.58 -26.29
N LYS A 33 -0.02 -9.70 -25.99
CA LYS A 33 0.06 -10.88 -26.86
C LYS A 33 -0.45 -12.09 -26.09
N ARG A 34 -1.28 -12.90 -26.76
CA ARG A 34 -1.75 -14.16 -26.19
C ARG A 34 -0.63 -15.20 -26.25
N GLY A 35 -0.46 -15.93 -25.15
CA GLY A 35 0.52 -17.00 -25.01
C GLY A 35 1.66 -16.63 -24.07
N CYS A 36 2.06 -17.60 -23.25
CA CYS A 36 3.25 -17.55 -22.41
C CYS A 36 4.11 -18.80 -22.64
N SER A 37 5.42 -18.64 -22.84
CA SER A 37 6.38 -19.75 -22.95
C SER A 37 7.17 -19.99 -21.67
N HIS A 38 6.91 -19.23 -20.60
CA HIS A 38 7.68 -19.32 -19.37
C HIS A 38 7.45 -20.69 -18.68
N PRO A 39 8.50 -21.41 -18.28
CA PRO A 39 8.38 -22.76 -17.72
C PRO A 39 7.62 -22.80 -16.38
N ALA A 40 7.68 -21.73 -15.58
CA ALA A 40 6.95 -21.61 -14.32
C ALA A 40 5.42 -21.62 -14.48
N VAL A 41 4.91 -21.24 -15.66
CA VAL A 41 3.47 -21.29 -15.96
C VAL A 41 3.10 -22.70 -16.41
N PRO A 42 2.10 -23.36 -15.76
CA PRO A 42 1.63 -24.68 -16.16
C PRO A 42 1.22 -24.73 -17.63
N GLU A 43 1.58 -25.80 -18.35
CA GLU A 43 1.35 -25.93 -19.80
C GLU A 43 -0.12 -25.68 -20.19
N LYS A 44 -1.07 -26.20 -19.39
CA LYS A 44 -2.51 -26.02 -19.58
C LYS A 44 -2.99 -24.56 -19.51
N LEU A 45 -2.20 -23.67 -18.89
CA LEU A 45 -2.51 -22.24 -18.74
C LEU A 45 -1.79 -21.37 -19.76
N ARG A 46 -0.70 -21.84 -20.37
CA ARG A 46 0.16 -21.05 -21.26
C ARG A 46 -0.59 -20.33 -22.39
N GLN A 47 -1.61 -20.95 -22.97
CA GLN A 47 -2.43 -20.34 -24.04
C GLN A 47 -3.52 -19.36 -23.54
N LYS A 48 -3.78 -19.36 -22.23
CA LYS A 48 -4.74 -18.46 -21.57
C LYS A 48 -4.08 -17.20 -21.03
N ILE A 49 -2.78 -17.25 -20.75
CA ILE A 49 -2.01 -16.09 -20.29
C ILE A 49 -1.77 -15.13 -21.45
N TRP A 50 -1.90 -13.85 -21.17
CA TRP A 50 -1.45 -12.76 -22.03
C TRP A 50 -0.22 -12.11 -21.43
N SER A 51 0.67 -11.60 -22.27
CA SER A 51 1.84 -10.87 -21.83
C SER A 51 2.03 -9.56 -22.57
N ALA A 52 2.57 -8.58 -21.87
CA ALA A 52 2.97 -7.28 -22.41
C ALA A 52 4.24 -6.79 -21.71
N GLU A 53 4.98 -5.92 -22.37
CA GLU A 53 6.11 -5.23 -21.76
C GLU A 53 5.59 -4.06 -20.90
N ALA A 54 6.06 -3.94 -19.67
CA ALA A 54 5.75 -2.77 -18.86
C ALA A 54 6.28 -1.50 -19.56
N PRO A 55 5.49 -0.41 -19.59
CA PRO A 55 5.86 0.83 -20.25
C PRO A 55 7.12 1.45 -19.65
N LEU A 56 7.77 2.29 -20.46
CA LEU A 56 8.89 3.12 -20.02
C LEU A 56 8.39 4.53 -19.70
N ILE A 57 8.80 5.08 -18.57
CA ILE A 57 8.73 6.52 -18.28
C ILE A 57 10.15 7.07 -18.36
N GLY A 58 10.38 7.90 -19.38
CA GLY A 58 11.74 8.28 -19.76
C GLY A 58 12.55 7.03 -20.15
N ASN A 59 13.61 6.76 -19.42
CA ASN A 59 14.49 5.58 -19.61
C ASN A 59 14.34 4.53 -18.50
N ARG A 60 13.28 4.61 -17.69
CA ARG A 60 13.01 3.68 -16.59
C ARG A 60 11.76 2.88 -16.89
N ARG A 61 11.86 1.58 -16.70
CA ARG A 61 10.70 0.70 -16.78
C ARG A 61 9.85 0.87 -15.52
N VAL A 62 8.54 0.97 -15.71
CA VAL A 62 7.61 1.08 -14.58
C VAL A 62 7.55 -0.26 -13.85
N GLU A 63 7.85 -0.25 -12.56
CA GLU A 63 7.54 -1.33 -11.64
C GLU A 63 6.27 -1.00 -10.88
N THR A 64 5.46 -2.01 -10.56
CA THR A 64 4.18 -1.77 -9.91
C THR A 64 3.72 -2.89 -8.98
N ARG A 65 2.82 -2.54 -8.06
CA ARG A 65 2.15 -3.47 -7.14
C ARG A 65 0.64 -3.57 -7.40
N GLN A 66 0.08 -2.77 -8.30
CA GLN A 66 -1.35 -2.74 -8.61
C GLN A 66 -1.55 -2.66 -10.12
N MET A 67 -2.64 -3.25 -10.58
CA MET A 67 -3.07 -3.18 -11.97
C MET A 67 -4.59 -3.16 -12.01
N TRP A 68 -5.13 -2.39 -12.95
CA TRP A 68 -6.56 -2.29 -13.20
C TRP A 68 -6.85 -2.64 -14.66
N VAL A 69 -7.87 -3.45 -14.90
CA VAL A 69 -8.34 -3.85 -16.22
C VAL A 69 -9.78 -3.35 -16.37
N ASN A 70 -10.03 -2.49 -17.36
CA ASN A 70 -11.31 -1.81 -17.59
C ASN A 70 -11.88 -1.14 -16.33
N GLY A 71 -11.01 -0.51 -15.52
CA GLY A 71 -11.38 0.14 -14.25
C GLY A 71 -11.60 -0.80 -13.07
N HIS A 72 -11.39 -2.12 -13.22
CA HIS A 72 -11.50 -3.10 -12.15
C HIS A 72 -10.12 -3.55 -11.68
N LYS A 73 -9.89 -3.54 -10.37
CA LYS A 73 -8.63 -4.01 -9.78
C LYS A 73 -8.49 -5.52 -10.00
N VAL A 74 -7.31 -5.93 -10.43
CA VAL A 74 -6.99 -7.35 -10.65
C VAL A 74 -5.97 -7.82 -9.62
N GLN A 75 -6.06 -9.10 -9.26
CA GLN A 75 -5.34 -9.68 -8.15
C GLN A 75 -3.87 -9.92 -8.52
N ARG A 76 -2.93 -9.49 -7.69
CA ARG A 76 -1.53 -9.90 -7.84
C ARG A 76 -1.44 -11.40 -7.53
N ALA A 77 -0.79 -12.18 -8.39
CA ALA A 77 -0.74 -13.64 -8.31
C ALA A 77 -0.43 -14.12 -6.89
N ALA A 78 -1.28 -15.00 -6.36
CA ALA A 78 -1.29 -15.36 -4.94
C ALA A 78 -1.55 -16.85 -4.71
N GLN A 79 -1.23 -17.30 -3.49
CA GLN A 79 -1.48 -18.67 -3.04
C GLN A 79 -2.96 -19.04 -3.08
N PHE A 80 -3.84 -18.07 -2.84
CA PHE A 80 -5.28 -18.26 -2.71
C PHE A 80 -6.03 -17.15 -3.45
N PRO A 81 -7.30 -17.39 -3.83
CA PRO A 81 -8.21 -16.31 -4.18
C PRO A 81 -8.26 -15.24 -3.09
N ASP A 82 -8.67 -14.03 -3.47
CA ASP A 82 -8.73 -12.88 -2.57
C ASP A 82 -9.38 -13.19 -1.21
N GLY A 83 -8.73 -12.74 -0.13
CA GLY A 83 -9.10 -13.00 1.26
C GLY A 83 -8.71 -14.37 1.83
N GLY A 84 -8.17 -15.29 1.03
CA GLY A 84 -7.70 -16.59 1.49
C GLY A 84 -6.39 -16.50 2.29
N LEU A 85 -6.36 -17.08 3.49
CA LEU A 85 -5.18 -17.16 4.35
C LEU A 85 -5.03 -18.56 4.95
N GLU A 86 -3.78 -18.98 5.16
CA GLU A 86 -3.41 -20.23 5.83
C GLU A 86 -2.76 -19.94 7.19
N ARG A 87 -2.80 -20.89 8.14
CA ARG A 87 -2.22 -20.72 9.47
C ARG A 87 -0.74 -21.09 9.45
N MET A 88 0.12 -20.24 10.01
CA MET A 88 1.53 -20.60 10.22
C MET A 88 1.65 -21.64 11.35
N ILE A 89 2.74 -22.39 11.36
CA ILE A 89 3.07 -23.38 12.40
C ILE A 89 3.79 -22.70 13.56
N ASP A 90 4.80 -21.89 13.26
CA ASP A 90 5.68 -21.28 14.26
C ASP A 90 6.21 -19.91 13.80
N PHE A 91 6.59 -19.08 14.78
CA PHE A 91 7.23 -17.79 14.60
C PHE A 91 8.41 -17.71 15.58
N ASN A 92 9.63 -17.65 15.04
CA ASN A 92 10.86 -17.71 15.83
C ASN A 92 11.67 -16.41 15.67
N PRO A 93 11.63 -15.51 16.68
CA PRO A 93 12.40 -14.27 16.68
C PRO A 93 13.93 -14.47 16.72
N GLU A 94 14.41 -15.51 17.39
CA GLU A 94 15.85 -15.75 17.58
C GLU A 94 16.52 -16.12 16.25
N GLU A 95 15.88 -17.00 15.48
CA GLU A 95 16.36 -17.46 14.18
C GLU A 95 15.84 -16.61 13.01
N GLN A 96 14.97 -15.63 13.29
CA GLN A 96 14.28 -14.81 12.30
C GLN A 96 13.58 -15.63 11.21
N THR A 97 12.74 -16.57 11.65
CA THR A 97 12.05 -17.50 10.76
C THR A 97 10.56 -17.60 11.04
N ILE A 98 9.79 -17.87 9.98
CA ILE A 98 8.40 -18.32 10.07
C ILE A 98 8.32 -19.74 9.53
N THR A 99 7.73 -20.64 10.28
CA THR A 99 7.48 -22.01 9.82
C THR A 99 6.04 -22.15 9.34
N ILE A 100 5.86 -22.66 8.12
CA ILE A 100 4.56 -22.82 7.47
C ILE A 100 4.33 -24.29 7.04
N PRO A 101 3.07 -24.74 6.92
CA PRO A 101 2.78 -26.06 6.39
C PRO A 101 3.20 -26.16 4.91
N VAL A 102 3.66 -27.34 4.49
CA VAL A 102 3.84 -27.64 3.06
C VAL A 102 2.47 -28.02 2.47
N SER A 103 1.90 -27.10 1.71
CA SER A 103 0.71 -27.33 0.87
C SER A 103 1.10 -27.44 -0.61
N GLN A 104 0.18 -27.86 -1.50
CA GLN A 104 0.48 -27.96 -2.94
C GLN A 104 0.99 -26.66 -3.58
N SER A 105 0.59 -25.52 -3.01
CA SER A 105 1.03 -24.18 -3.40
C SER A 105 2.39 -23.80 -2.81
N VAL A 106 2.80 -24.40 -1.69
CA VAL A 106 4.11 -24.27 -1.04
C VAL A 106 4.98 -25.49 -1.38
N ASN A 107 5.02 -25.87 -2.67
CA ASN A 107 5.97 -26.88 -3.12
C ASN A 107 7.33 -26.20 -3.35
N SER A 108 8.36 -26.66 -2.63
CA SER A 108 9.73 -26.14 -2.79
C SER A 108 10.23 -26.23 -4.23
N GLU A 109 9.86 -27.25 -5.01
CA GLU A 109 10.27 -27.35 -6.42
C GLU A 109 9.68 -26.21 -7.28
N ARG A 110 8.48 -25.72 -6.95
CA ARG A 110 7.89 -24.55 -7.63
C ARG A 110 8.51 -23.27 -7.11
N LEU A 111 8.47 -23.04 -5.79
CA LEU A 111 8.78 -21.72 -5.23
C LEU A 111 10.27 -21.45 -4.98
N GLN A 112 11.16 -22.44 -5.06
CA GLN A 112 12.60 -22.22 -4.90
C GLN A 112 13.18 -21.19 -5.88
N ASN A 113 12.55 -21.02 -7.06
CA ASN A 113 12.99 -20.07 -8.08
C ASN A 113 12.16 -18.77 -8.10
N ALA A 114 11.20 -18.62 -7.18
CA ALA A 114 10.32 -17.45 -7.11
C ALA A 114 11.05 -16.26 -6.47
N GLY A 115 11.96 -15.62 -7.23
CA GLY A 115 12.85 -14.57 -6.72
C GLY A 115 12.18 -13.25 -6.29
N GLN A 116 10.87 -13.10 -6.53
CA GLN A 116 10.08 -11.93 -6.14
C GLN A 116 9.00 -12.27 -5.09
N LEU A 117 8.98 -13.49 -4.56
CA LEU A 117 7.96 -13.97 -3.65
C LEU A 117 7.87 -13.08 -2.39
N GLU A 118 6.66 -12.73 -1.99
CA GLU A 118 6.37 -12.03 -0.75
C GLU A 118 5.41 -12.86 0.11
N MET A 119 5.47 -12.67 1.42
CA MET A 119 4.51 -13.22 2.38
C MET A 119 3.74 -12.06 3.02
N ILE A 120 2.42 -12.09 2.92
CA ILE A 120 1.56 -11.25 3.77
C ILE A 120 1.30 -12.03 5.06
N VAL A 121 1.62 -11.42 6.20
CA VAL A 121 1.35 -11.97 7.53
C VAL A 121 0.24 -11.17 8.19
N HIS A 122 -0.77 -11.85 8.72
CA HIS A 122 -1.80 -11.26 9.55
C HIS A 122 -1.42 -11.38 11.04
N GLN A 123 -1.11 -10.25 11.66
CA GLN A 123 -0.66 -10.15 13.05
C GLN A 123 -1.52 -9.19 13.87
N ARG A 124 -2.44 -9.76 14.64
CA ARG A 124 -3.35 -9.05 15.55
C ARG A 124 -4.19 -8.00 14.81
N TRP A 125 -3.84 -6.71 14.93
CA TRP A 125 -4.55 -5.57 14.33
C TRP A 125 -3.87 -5.02 13.08
N ALA A 126 -2.77 -5.64 12.62
CA ALA A 126 -2.00 -5.19 11.47
C ALA A 126 -1.66 -6.37 10.53
N ILE A 127 -1.14 -6.00 9.37
CA ILE A 127 -0.44 -6.93 8.48
C ILE A 127 1.04 -6.55 8.37
N ALA A 128 1.86 -7.54 8.03
CA ALA A 128 3.20 -7.32 7.51
C ALA A 128 3.31 -7.86 6.08
N ILE A 129 4.12 -7.21 5.23
CA ILE A 129 4.52 -7.72 3.91
C ILE A 129 6.03 -7.97 3.97
N LEU A 130 6.41 -9.24 3.89
CA LEU A 130 7.79 -9.69 4.07
C LEU A 130 8.31 -10.31 2.77
N ARG A 131 9.42 -9.83 2.22
CA ARG A 131 9.99 -10.40 0.99
C ARG A 131 10.73 -11.68 1.33
N VAL A 132 10.36 -12.77 0.68
CA VAL A 132 10.91 -14.09 0.97
C VAL A 132 12.30 -14.21 0.36
N LYS A 133 13.28 -14.55 1.19
CA LYS A 133 14.68 -14.77 0.83
C LYS A 133 14.98 -16.24 0.56
N SER A 134 14.42 -17.13 1.36
CA SER A 134 14.57 -18.57 1.16
C SER A 134 13.42 -19.36 1.80
N ILE A 135 13.15 -20.53 1.25
CA ILE A 135 12.21 -21.51 1.79
C ILE A 135 12.93 -22.86 1.86
N ASP A 136 13.16 -23.35 3.07
CA ASP A 136 13.76 -24.66 3.30
C ASP A 136 12.69 -25.66 3.74
N VAL A 137 12.46 -26.68 2.94
CA VAL A 137 11.48 -27.73 3.27
C VAL A 137 12.16 -28.89 3.98
N LYS A 138 11.65 -29.22 5.17
CA LYS A 138 12.11 -30.36 5.97
C LYS A 138 10.94 -30.97 6.73
N ASP A 139 10.83 -32.30 6.71
CA ASP A 139 9.87 -33.07 7.52
C ASP A 139 8.39 -32.61 7.36
N GLY A 140 7.99 -32.20 6.15
CA GLY A 140 6.62 -31.76 5.85
C GLY A 140 6.29 -30.31 6.25
N GLN A 141 7.31 -29.54 6.65
CA GLN A 141 7.20 -28.12 6.99
C GLN A 141 8.17 -27.30 6.14
N ALA A 142 7.86 -26.02 5.97
CA ALA A 142 8.71 -25.05 5.27
C ALA A 142 9.16 -23.98 6.26
N VAL A 143 10.47 -23.78 6.38
CA VAL A 143 11.08 -22.70 7.15
C VAL A 143 11.39 -21.55 6.20
N VAL A 144 10.74 -20.40 6.42
CA VAL A 144 10.83 -19.21 5.57
C VAL A 144 11.72 -18.18 6.24
N ARG A 145 12.65 -17.62 5.46
CA ARG A 145 13.49 -16.47 5.86
C ARG A 145 13.22 -15.30 4.94
N PHE A 146 13.47 -14.09 5.44
CA PHE A 146 13.10 -12.86 4.76
C PHE A 146 14.31 -11.98 4.43
N HIS A 147 14.11 -11.03 3.52
CA HIS A 147 15.10 -10.01 3.20
C HIS A 147 15.15 -8.93 4.28
N GLU A 148 16.29 -8.23 4.31
CA GLU A 148 16.45 -7.00 5.10
C GLU A 148 15.94 -5.79 4.33
N PRO A 149 15.41 -4.75 5.02
CA PRO A 149 15.43 -4.55 6.47
C PRO A 149 14.23 -5.16 7.24
N GLU A 150 13.22 -5.67 6.55
CA GLU A 150 11.98 -6.09 7.20
C GLU A 150 12.11 -7.34 8.08
N SER A 151 13.09 -8.21 7.80
CA SER A 151 13.42 -9.34 8.69
C SER A 151 13.75 -8.82 10.08
N HIS A 152 14.74 -7.93 10.20
CA HIS A 152 15.09 -7.35 11.50
C HIS A 152 13.89 -6.70 12.19
N LEU A 153 13.12 -5.87 11.48
CA LEU A 153 11.97 -5.17 12.06
C LEU A 153 10.87 -6.12 12.54
N GLU A 154 10.46 -7.09 11.73
CA GLU A 154 9.39 -8.03 12.05
C GLU A 154 9.72 -8.86 13.30
N PHE A 155 10.95 -9.33 13.43
CA PHE A 155 11.33 -10.17 14.56
C PHE A 155 11.75 -9.39 15.81
N ALA A 156 12.14 -8.11 15.68
CA ALA A 156 12.53 -7.27 16.82
C ALA A 156 11.34 -6.56 17.49
N HIS A 157 10.34 -6.13 16.72
CA HIS A 157 9.23 -5.37 17.27
C HIS A 157 8.29 -6.24 18.15
N PRO A 158 7.91 -5.79 19.35
CA PRO A 158 7.04 -6.58 20.23
C PRO A 158 5.56 -6.45 19.89
N TRP A 159 5.14 -5.37 19.21
CA TRP A 159 3.74 -5.07 18.95
C TRP A 159 3.51 -4.44 17.57
N PRO A 160 2.56 -4.97 16.77
CA PRO A 160 1.90 -6.27 16.90
C PRO A 160 2.72 -7.42 16.32
N GLN A 161 3.09 -8.40 17.15
CA GLN A 161 3.77 -9.62 16.68
C GLN A 161 2.80 -10.77 16.35
N PRO A 162 3.14 -11.68 15.41
CA PRO A 162 2.40 -12.93 15.19
C PRO A 162 2.15 -13.72 16.47
N VAL A 163 1.00 -14.39 16.53
CA VAL A 163 0.58 -15.17 17.70
C VAL A 163 0.70 -16.65 17.39
N ILE A 164 1.38 -17.42 18.25
CA ILE A 164 1.43 -18.89 18.19
C ILE A 164 0.70 -19.44 19.41
N GLY A 165 -0.24 -20.37 19.20
CA GLY A 165 -1.03 -21.00 20.27
C GLY A 165 -2.07 -20.09 20.94
N GLY A 166 -2.45 -18.98 20.30
CA GLY A 166 -3.46 -18.06 20.85
C GLY A 166 -4.88 -18.65 20.84
N GLU A 167 -5.82 -18.02 21.56
CA GLU A 167 -7.22 -18.47 21.67
C GLU A 167 -7.91 -18.65 20.31
N LYS A 168 -7.54 -17.83 19.32
CA LYS A 168 -8.05 -17.89 17.93
C LYS A 168 -7.15 -18.66 16.98
N GLY A 169 -6.23 -19.48 17.51
CA GLY A 169 -5.19 -20.18 16.77
C GLY A 169 -4.01 -19.29 16.36
N ASN A 170 -3.09 -19.87 15.58
CA ASN A 170 -1.87 -19.20 15.14
C ASN A 170 -2.15 -18.04 14.17
N SER A 171 -1.24 -17.08 14.03
CA SER A 171 -1.34 -16.06 12.99
C SER A 171 -1.46 -16.68 11.58
N SER A 172 -2.12 -15.95 10.69
CA SER A 172 -2.37 -16.43 9.32
C SER A 172 -1.44 -15.72 8.35
N PHE A 173 -1.23 -16.32 7.18
CA PHE A 173 -0.39 -15.77 6.12
C PHE A 173 -0.94 -16.14 4.73
N CYS A 174 -0.44 -15.47 3.70
CA CYS A 174 -0.50 -15.95 2.32
C CYS A 174 0.79 -15.58 1.57
N LEU A 175 1.15 -16.40 0.59
CA LEU A 175 2.23 -16.09 -0.34
C LEU A 175 1.70 -15.37 -1.58
N ILE A 176 2.43 -14.38 -2.06
CA ILE A 176 2.05 -13.57 -3.23
C ILE A 176 3.27 -13.24 -4.11
N ASN A 177 3.01 -12.68 -5.29
CA ASN A 177 4.02 -12.10 -6.18
C ASN A 177 5.03 -13.11 -6.74
N ALA A 178 4.53 -14.21 -7.29
CA ALA A 178 5.35 -15.16 -8.02
C ALA A 178 4.61 -15.62 -9.28
N LEU A 179 5.34 -15.81 -10.37
CA LEU A 179 4.77 -16.31 -11.62
C LEU A 179 4.23 -17.74 -11.45
N GLU A 180 4.85 -18.50 -10.55
CA GLU A 180 4.41 -19.83 -10.14
C GLU A 180 3.03 -19.83 -9.49
N LEU A 181 2.57 -18.70 -8.94
CA LEU A 181 1.26 -18.56 -8.31
C LEU A 181 0.19 -18.09 -9.30
N LEU A 182 0.55 -17.74 -10.54
CA LEU A 182 -0.41 -17.28 -11.55
C LEU A 182 -1.24 -18.46 -12.08
N ASP A 183 -2.41 -18.71 -11.48
CA ASP A 183 -3.23 -19.87 -11.81
C ASP A 183 -4.75 -19.67 -11.92
N GLN A 184 -5.28 -18.52 -11.47
CA GLN A 184 -6.69 -18.15 -11.60
C GLN A 184 -6.93 -16.97 -12.57
N PRO A 185 -8.09 -16.94 -13.26
CA PRO A 185 -8.52 -15.74 -13.98
C PRO A 185 -8.59 -14.52 -13.05
N GLY A 186 -8.15 -13.36 -13.53
CA GLY A 186 -8.03 -12.14 -12.75
C GLY A 186 -6.68 -11.96 -12.07
N GLU A 187 -5.76 -12.93 -12.16
CA GLU A 187 -4.42 -12.80 -11.57
C GLU A 187 -3.37 -12.24 -12.54
N TRP A 188 -2.41 -11.48 -12.01
CA TRP A 188 -1.27 -10.95 -12.77
C TRP A 188 0.06 -11.02 -12.02
N PHE A 189 1.16 -11.02 -12.77
CA PHE A 189 2.52 -10.96 -12.25
C PHE A 189 3.40 -10.09 -13.13
N GLN A 190 4.27 -9.25 -12.54
CA GLN A 190 5.30 -8.51 -13.26
C GLN A 190 6.68 -9.09 -12.94
N GLU A 191 7.34 -9.63 -13.95
CA GLU A 191 8.68 -10.19 -13.85
C GLU A 191 9.74 -9.09 -13.78
N TYR A 192 10.67 -9.21 -12.84
CA TYR A 192 11.86 -8.38 -12.75
C TYR A 192 13.11 -9.21 -13.11
N PRO A 193 14.09 -8.67 -13.87
CA PRO A 193 14.17 -7.29 -14.37
C PRO A 193 13.59 -7.10 -15.79
N SER A 194 13.05 -8.14 -16.43
CA SER A 194 12.54 -8.04 -17.80
C SER A 194 11.43 -6.98 -17.92
N GLY A 195 10.59 -6.90 -16.87
CA GLY A 195 9.38 -6.12 -16.77
C GLY A 195 8.24 -6.63 -17.65
N THR A 196 8.31 -7.90 -18.06
CA THR A 196 7.15 -8.55 -18.69
C THR A 196 6.04 -8.67 -17.66
N ILE A 197 4.85 -8.19 -18.00
CA ILE A 197 3.63 -8.37 -17.24
C ILE A 197 2.89 -9.56 -17.85
N TYR A 198 2.58 -10.54 -17.02
CA TYR A 198 1.76 -11.71 -17.36
C TYR A 198 0.38 -11.54 -16.71
N TYR A 199 -0.67 -11.79 -17.46
CA TYR A 199 -2.05 -11.67 -16.99
C TYR A 199 -2.91 -12.85 -17.44
N TYR A 200 -3.69 -13.42 -16.52
CA TYR A 200 -4.75 -14.37 -16.85
C TYR A 200 -6.08 -13.61 -16.88
N PRO A 201 -6.61 -13.22 -18.05
CA PRO A 201 -7.85 -12.46 -18.12
C PRO A 201 -9.06 -13.26 -17.62
N GLN A 202 -10.01 -12.52 -17.04
CA GLN A 202 -11.34 -13.01 -16.74
C GLN A 202 -12.12 -13.31 -18.03
N ALA A 203 -13.11 -14.19 -17.95
CA ALA A 203 -13.90 -14.60 -19.12
C ALA A 203 -14.61 -13.43 -19.83
N SER A 204 -14.92 -12.35 -19.09
CA SER A 204 -15.59 -11.15 -19.62
C SER A 204 -14.64 -10.15 -20.29
N GLU A 205 -13.33 -10.35 -20.21
CA GLU A 205 -12.34 -9.37 -20.67
C GLU A 205 -11.84 -9.72 -22.07
N ASN A 206 -12.01 -8.78 -23.01
CA ASN A 206 -11.37 -8.86 -24.32
C ASN A 206 -10.04 -8.09 -24.29
N MET A 207 -8.92 -8.80 -24.17
CA MET A 207 -7.58 -8.21 -24.12
C MET A 207 -7.16 -7.45 -25.39
N GLU A 208 -7.84 -7.65 -26.52
CA GLU A 208 -7.58 -6.87 -27.73
C GLU A 208 -8.08 -5.42 -27.62
N THR A 209 -9.04 -5.16 -26.74
CA THR A 209 -9.66 -3.85 -26.53
C THR A 209 -9.63 -3.38 -25.08
N ALA A 210 -9.09 -4.19 -24.17
CA ALA A 210 -9.07 -3.89 -22.75
C ALA A 210 -8.16 -2.69 -22.45
N GLU A 211 -8.64 -1.81 -21.58
CA GLU A 211 -7.80 -0.78 -20.97
C GLU A 211 -7.09 -1.39 -19.75
N VAL A 212 -5.76 -1.46 -19.78
CA VAL A 212 -4.97 -1.92 -18.64
C VAL A 212 -4.12 -0.79 -18.11
N ILE A 213 -4.35 -0.38 -16.87
CA ILE A 213 -3.64 0.73 -16.22
C ILE A 213 -2.77 0.19 -15.08
N ILE A 214 -1.53 0.67 -15.02
CA ILE A 214 -0.64 0.50 -13.87
C ILE A 214 -0.27 1.87 -13.29
N PRO A 215 -0.21 2.03 -11.95
CA PRO A 215 0.14 3.28 -11.29
C PRO A 215 1.64 3.57 -11.38
N THR A 216 2.01 4.86 -11.42
CA THR A 216 3.41 5.30 -11.52
C THR A 216 3.78 6.37 -10.50
N LEU A 217 2.93 7.38 -10.31
CA LEU A 217 3.17 8.48 -9.37
C LEU A 217 2.63 8.15 -7.98
N GLU A 218 3.36 8.49 -6.93
CA GLU A 218 2.89 8.29 -5.55
C GLU A 218 1.91 9.40 -5.12
N THR A 219 2.18 10.64 -5.54
CA THR A 219 1.35 11.83 -5.24
C THR A 219 0.93 12.55 -6.51
N LEU A 220 -0.34 12.92 -6.60
CA LEU A 220 -0.94 13.65 -7.72
C LEU A 220 -0.99 15.15 -7.46
N VAL A 221 -1.31 15.53 -6.22
CA VAL A 221 -1.48 16.93 -5.81
C VAL A 221 -0.71 17.18 -4.52
N THR A 222 0.16 18.17 -4.56
CA THR A 222 0.92 18.64 -3.39
C THR A 222 0.56 20.10 -3.12
N ILE A 223 -0.06 20.35 -1.97
CA ILE A 223 -0.35 21.69 -1.46
C ILE A 223 0.61 21.91 -0.28
N ASP A 224 1.65 22.70 -0.51
CA ASP A 224 2.76 22.83 0.42
C ASP A 224 3.05 24.30 0.73
N GLY A 225 2.59 24.73 1.91
CA GLY A 225 2.86 26.03 2.48
C GLY A 225 3.71 25.95 3.73
N THR A 226 4.04 27.10 4.31
CA THR A 226 4.77 27.19 5.58
C THR A 226 3.92 27.90 6.63
N LEU A 227 4.28 27.79 7.91
CA LEU A 227 3.59 28.53 8.99
C LEU A 227 3.53 30.04 8.75
N SER A 228 4.55 30.62 8.11
CA SER A 228 4.62 32.05 7.81
C SER A 228 3.94 32.42 6.48
N ARG A 229 3.79 31.47 5.56
CA ARG A 229 3.25 31.68 4.21
C ARG A 229 2.36 30.50 3.81
N PRO A 230 1.21 30.32 4.47
CA PRO A 230 0.32 29.20 4.16
C PRO A 230 -0.31 29.33 2.77
N VAL A 231 -0.61 28.19 2.14
CA VAL A 231 -1.44 28.15 0.93
C VAL A 231 -2.90 28.30 1.34
N LYS A 232 -3.68 29.12 0.64
CA LYS A 232 -5.05 29.43 1.05
C LYS A 232 -6.09 29.37 -0.06
N HIS A 233 -7.33 29.03 0.32
CA HIS A 233 -8.53 29.20 -0.50
C HIS A 233 -8.46 28.47 -1.86
N ILE A 234 -8.19 27.16 -1.80
CA ILE A 234 -8.19 26.28 -2.97
C ILE A 234 -9.29 25.24 -2.80
N GLN A 235 -10.11 25.06 -3.81
CA GLN A 235 -11.17 24.05 -3.82
C GLN A 235 -11.05 23.12 -5.02
N PHE A 236 -11.21 21.82 -4.77
CA PHE A 236 -11.48 20.80 -5.79
C PHE A 236 -12.97 20.42 -5.75
N ASN A 237 -13.63 20.42 -6.90
CA ASN A 237 -15.05 20.09 -7.00
C ASN A 237 -15.35 19.11 -8.16
N GLY A 238 -15.85 17.92 -7.86
CA GLY A 238 -16.24 16.95 -8.90
C GLY A 238 -15.06 16.30 -9.62
N ILE A 239 -13.87 16.27 -9.00
CA ILE A 239 -12.65 15.71 -9.59
C ILE A 239 -12.44 14.27 -9.12
N THR A 240 -12.09 13.37 -10.03
CA THR A 240 -11.59 12.03 -9.69
C THR A 240 -10.07 12.02 -9.62
N PHE A 241 -9.51 11.45 -8.55
CA PHE A 241 -8.08 11.21 -8.36
C PHE A 241 -7.83 9.71 -8.40
N ALA A 242 -6.93 9.25 -9.28
CA ALA A 242 -6.73 7.83 -9.51
C ALA A 242 -5.29 7.40 -9.83
N HIS A 243 -5.05 6.10 -9.64
CA HIS A 243 -3.87 5.37 -10.09
C HIS A 243 -2.55 5.86 -9.49
N THR A 244 -2.51 6.07 -8.17
CA THR A 244 -1.24 6.32 -7.47
C THR A 244 -0.53 5.04 -7.09
N SER A 245 0.80 5.07 -7.06
CA SER A 245 1.68 3.96 -6.72
C SER A 245 2.15 4.07 -5.28
N TRP A 246 2.68 2.97 -4.74
CA TRP A 246 3.54 2.98 -3.57
C TRP A 246 4.40 1.73 -3.54
N MET A 247 5.70 1.88 -3.81
CA MET A 247 6.59 0.75 -4.03
C MET A 247 7.40 0.35 -2.80
N ARG A 248 7.30 1.09 -1.69
CA ARG A 248 8.03 0.81 -0.44
C ARG A 248 7.99 -0.68 -0.05
N PRO A 249 6.83 -1.37 -0.05
CA PRO A 249 6.80 -2.79 0.34
C PRO A 249 7.65 -3.70 -0.53
N SER A 250 7.81 -3.41 -1.83
CA SER A 250 8.65 -4.20 -2.74
C SER A 250 10.16 -4.02 -2.49
N PHE A 251 10.57 -2.87 -1.92
CA PHE A 251 11.98 -2.53 -1.77
C PHE A 251 12.53 -2.73 -0.35
N GLN A 252 11.66 -2.69 0.65
CA GLN A 252 12.06 -2.72 2.06
C GLN A 252 11.04 -3.41 2.97
N GLY A 253 10.14 -4.20 2.39
CA GLY A 253 9.01 -4.79 3.12
C GLY A 253 8.08 -3.74 3.73
N HIS A 254 7.12 -4.22 4.51
CA HIS A 254 6.14 -3.38 5.16
C HIS A 254 5.71 -3.98 6.49
N VAL A 255 6.38 -3.61 7.57
CA VAL A 255 5.99 -3.94 8.95
C VAL A 255 5.38 -2.69 9.56
N THR A 256 4.17 -2.79 10.13
CA THR A 256 3.42 -1.62 10.61
C THR A 256 3.10 -1.71 12.08
N LEU A 257 3.08 -0.55 12.75
CA LEU A 257 2.67 -0.47 14.16
C LEU A 257 1.14 -0.46 14.28
N GLN A 258 0.51 0.56 13.68
CA GLN A 258 -0.94 0.75 13.68
C GLN A 258 -1.33 1.73 12.57
N GLY A 259 -2.56 1.63 12.04
CA GLY A 259 -3.09 2.59 11.07
C GLY A 259 -2.36 2.61 9.73
N GLY A 260 -1.64 1.54 9.39
CA GLY A 260 -0.86 1.43 8.15
C GLY A 260 0.50 2.15 8.17
N PHE A 261 0.91 2.74 9.30
CA PHE A 261 2.20 3.42 9.42
C PHE A 261 3.36 2.42 9.51
N PRO A 262 4.29 2.41 8.53
CA PRO A 262 5.46 1.54 8.60
C PRO A 262 6.37 1.91 9.76
N LEU A 263 6.95 0.89 10.40
CA LEU A 263 8.05 1.04 11.32
C LEU A 263 9.33 1.45 10.57
N LEU A 264 10.04 2.40 11.16
CA LEU A 264 11.44 2.72 10.87
C LEU A 264 12.38 1.93 11.78
N ASP A 265 11.99 1.79 13.06
CA ASP A 265 12.63 0.97 14.06
C ASP A 265 11.64 0.67 15.20
N ALA A 266 11.79 -0.48 15.86
CA ALA A 266 11.04 -0.81 17.06
C ALA A 266 11.66 -1.99 17.80
N TYR A 267 11.65 -1.92 19.14
CA TYR A 267 12.18 -2.98 19.98
C TYR A 267 11.54 -2.98 21.37
N LYS A 268 11.66 -4.13 22.04
CA LYS A 268 11.27 -4.29 23.44
C LYS A 268 12.35 -3.69 24.36
N LEU A 269 11.93 -2.97 25.39
CA LEU A 269 12.81 -2.47 26.44
C LEU A 269 13.20 -3.61 27.39
N GLN A 270 14.46 -3.60 27.85
CA GLN A 270 14.93 -4.55 28.87
C GLN A 270 14.21 -4.32 30.22
N GLU A 271 14.06 -3.06 30.59
CA GLU A 271 13.27 -2.63 31.75
C GLU A 271 12.13 -1.74 31.23
N PRO A 272 10.86 -2.09 31.46
CA PRO A 272 9.74 -1.22 31.10
C PRO A 272 9.82 0.14 31.80
N GLY A 273 9.39 1.18 31.09
CA GLY A 273 9.20 2.51 31.61
C GLY A 273 9.92 3.60 30.82
N LEU A 274 9.16 4.63 30.45
CA LEU A 274 9.68 5.94 30.06
C LEU A 274 9.24 6.99 31.09
N PRO A 275 9.95 8.13 31.20
CA PRO A 275 9.53 9.23 32.08
C PRO A 275 8.06 9.64 31.91
N GLU A 276 7.55 9.53 30.69
CA GLU A 276 6.17 9.89 30.30
C GLU A 276 5.17 8.76 30.57
N LYS A 277 5.62 7.49 30.63
CA LYS A 277 4.75 6.31 30.81
C LYS A 277 5.52 5.14 31.42
N ALA A 278 5.32 4.91 32.72
CA ALA A 278 6.05 3.89 33.49
C ALA A 278 5.78 2.44 33.05
N GLU A 279 4.63 2.16 32.43
CA GLU A 279 4.27 0.80 31.97
C GLU A 279 4.69 0.51 30.52
N LEU A 280 5.29 1.47 29.81
CA LEU A 280 5.65 1.28 28.41
C LEU A 280 6.81 0.28 28.29
N GLU A 281 6.60 -0.81 27.55
CA GLU A 281 7.60 -1.88 27.42
C GLU A 281 8.35 -1.88 26.08
N ASN A 282 8.09 -0.91 25.20
CA ASN A 282 8.70 -0.83 23.88
C ASN A 282 8.93 0.61 23.41
N GLN A 283 9.83 0.77 22.45
CA GLN A 283 9.96 1.99 21.67
C GLN A 283 9.67 1.70 20.21
N ALA A 284 9.14 2.69 19.51
CA ALA A 284 8.88 2.60 18.08
C ALA A 284 8.97 3.96 17.41
N TRP A 285 9.50 3.94 16.19
CA TRP A 285 9.52 5.07 15.27
C TRP A 285 8.80 4.67 14.00
N ILE A 286 7.96 5.57 13.51
CA ILE A 286 7.14 5.34 12.32
C ILE A 286 7.51 6.32 11.22
N THR A 287 7.11 5.97 10.00
CA THR A 287 7.08 6.90 8.87
C THR A 287 5.66 6.99 8.32
N ARG A 288 5.33 8.11 7.69
CA ARG A 288 4.02 8.32 7.09
C ARG A 288 3.92 7.61 5.73
N PRO A 289 2.84 6.87 5.43
CA PRO A 289 2.65 6.28 4.11
C PRO A 289 2.51 7.35 3.01
N GLU A 290 2.89 7.02 1.79
CA GLU A 290 2.69 7.93 0.65
C GLU A 290 1.20 8.19 0.40
N THR A 291 0.89 9.37 -0.13
CA THR A 291 -0.49 9.85 -0.30
C THR A 291 -0.73 10.42 -1.69
N ALA A 292 -1.93 10.18 -2.24
CA ALA A 292 -2.32 10.72 -3.53
C ALA A 292 -2.48 12.24 -3.50
N ILE A 293 -2.97 12.79 -2.37
CA ILE A 293 -3.05 14.22 -2.15
C ILE A 293 -2.46 14.57 -0.79
N ARG A 294 -1.46 15.44 -0.80
CA ARG A 294 -0.77 15.91 0.41
C ARG A 294 -1.01 17.39 0.63
N VAL A 295 -1.41 17.75 1.84
CA VAL A 295 -1.67 19.14 2.23
C VAL A 295 -0.93 19.48 3.51
N ARG A 296 -0.05 20.47 3.44
CA ARG A 296 0.78 20.97 4.54
C ARG A 296 0.76 22.50 4.57
N GLY A 297 0.73 23.08 5.77
CA GLY A 297 0.83 24.52 5.99
C GLY A 297 -0.21 25.30 5.19
N ALA A 298 -1.50 24.98 5.38
CA ALA A 298 -2.55 25.48 4.51
C ALA A 298 -3.85 25.82 5.26
N GLU A 299 -4.68 26.65 4.65
CA GLU A 299 -5.93 27.13 5.23
C GLU A 299 -7.02 27.18 4.17
N HIS A 300 -8.25 26.73 4.47
CA HIS A 300 -9.34 26.70 3.48
C HIS A 300 -9.00 25.91 2.20
N ILE A 301 -8.57 24.66 2.38
CA ILE A 301 -8.32 23.71 1.30
C ILE A 301 -9.45 22.70 1.27
N ASP A 302 -10.34 22.79 0.29
CA ASP A 302 -11.61 22.07 0.29
C ASP A 302 -11.72 21.05 -0.83
N PHE A 303 -12.26 19.87 -0.52
CA PHE A 303 -12.63 18.84 -1.49
C PHE A 303 -14.13 18.60 -1.40
N LYS A 304 -14.84 18.80 -2.52
CA LYS A 304 -16.29 18.60 -2.61
C LYS A 304 -16.67 17.71 -3.78
N HIS A 305 -17.55 16.74 -3.58
CA HIS A 305 -18.01 15.84 -4.65
C HIS A 305 -16.87 15.13 -5.40
N CYS A 306 -15.69 14.99 -4.76
CA CYS A 306 -14.53 14.34 -5.37
C CYS A 306 -14.61 12.82 -5.21
N THR A 307 -13.89 12.11 -6.08
CA THR A 307 -13.74 10.65 -6.00
C THR A 307 -12.27 10.29 -5.89
N PHE A 308 -11.91 9.54 -4.85
CA PHE A 308 -10.59 9.00 -4.63
C PHE A 308 -10.66 7.49 -4.88
N ARG A 309 -10.05 7.01 -5.97
CA ARG A 309 -10.15 5.60 -6.32
C ARG A 309 -8.93 5.03 -7.01
N HIS A 310 -8.76 3.72 -6.94
CA HIS A 310 -7.63 3.03 -7.58
C HIS A 310 -6.29 3.56 -7.06
N LEU A 311 -6.15 3.66 -5.74
CA LEU A 311 -4.98 4.24 -5.08
C LEU A 311 -4.22 3.16 -4.31
N SER A 312 -2.90 3.21 -4.31
CA SER A 312 -2.07 2.15 -3.71
C SER A 312 -1.79 2.32 -2.22
N SER A 313 -1.94 3.53 -1.69
CA SER A 313 -1.62 3.90 -0.31
C SER A 313 -2.70 4.86 0.24
N THR A 314 -2.35 6.08 0.65
CA THR A 314 -3.30 7.03 1.25
C THR A 314 -4.06 7.84 0.19
N GLY A 315 -5.34 8.10 0.42
CA GLY A 315 -6.19 8.91 -0.48
C GLY A 315 -5.93 10.41 -0.35
N LEU A 316 -6.25 10.98 0.81
CA LEU A 316 -6.04 12.40 1.12
C LEU A 316 -5.39 12.52 2.50
N ASP A 317 -4.42 13.42 2.61
CA ASP A 317 -3.69 13.67 3.83
C ASP A 317 -3.61 15.17 4.17
N TYR A 318 -4.31 15.58 5.22
CA TYR A 318 -4.09 16.87 5.89
C TYR A 318 -3.03 16.70 6.96
N GLU A 319 -1.78 16.81 6.54
CA GLU A 319 -0.63 16.26 7.26
C GLU A 319 -0.16 17.13 8.43
N TRP A 320 0.07 18.42 8.17
CA TRP A 320 0.71 19.32 9.14
C TRP A 320 0.25 20.76 8.95
N ALA A 321 -0.04 21.46 10.05
CA ALA A 321 -0.44 22.87 10.03
C ALA A 321 -1.57 23.21 9.04
N VAL A 322 -2.58 22.34 8.94
CA VAL A 322 -3.77 22.59 8.10
C VAL A 322 -4.94 23.05 8.96
N THR A 323 -5.60 24.14 8.57
CA THR A 323 -6.76 24.64 9.31
C THR A 323 -7.95 25.03 8.44
N ALA A 324 -9.13 25.07 9.04
CA ALA A 324 -10.37 25.57 8.45
C ALA A 324 -10.67 25.00 7.04
N SER A 325 -10.45 23.69 6.89
CA SER A 325 -10.49 22.97 5.61
C SER A 325 -11.53 21.84 5.67
N SER A 326 -12.02 21.38 4.52
CA SER A 326 -13.13 20.43 4.49
C SER A 326 -13.01 19.33 3.43
N VAL A 327 -13.54 18.16 3.77
CA VAL A 327 -13.80 17.05 2.84
C VAL A 327 -15.27 16.73 2.93
N GLU A 328 -16.03 17.06 1.89
CA GLU A 328 -17.49 16.98 1.91
C GLU A 328 -18.04 16.26 0.69
N ASP A 329 -19.01 15.40 0.91
CA ASP A 329 -19.75 14.70 -0.15
C ASP A 329 -18.82 13.95 -1.14
N CYS A 330 -17.66 13.48 -0.67
CA CYS A 330 -16.68 12.74 -1.47
C CYS A 330 -16.85 11.22 -1.35
N GLN A 331 -16.30 10.50 -2.32
CA GLN A 331 -16.22 9.03 -2.31
C GLN A 331 -14.76 8.57 -2.23
N PHE A 332 -14.49 7.60 -1.36
CA PHE A 332 -13.21 6.90 -1.24
C PHE A 332 -13.43 5.42 -1.46
N THR A 333 -12.82 4.84 -2.50
CA THR A 333 -12.99 3.42 -2.80
C THR A 333 -11.84 2.80 -3.57
N ASP A 334 -11.55 1.53 -3.33
CA ASP A 334 -10.40 0.85 -3.92
C ASP A 334 -9.09 1.59 -3.63
N ILE A 335 -8.77 1.64 -2.34
CA ILE A 335 -7.58 2.28 -1.79
C ILE A 335 -6.80 1.20 -1.04
N GLY A 336 -5.49 1.10 -1.25
CA GLY A 336 -4.64 0.07 -0.63
C GLY A 336 -4.13 0.40 0.78
N GLY A 337 -4.47 1.58 1.30
CA GLY A 337 -4.03 2.10 2.59
C GLY A 337 -5.13 2.90 3.28
N THR A 338 -4.85 4.13 3.70
CA THR A 338 -5.82 4.94 4.45
C THR A 338 -6.63 5.85 3.53
N ALA A 339 -7.96 5.88 3.65
CA ALA A 339 -8.79 6.79 2.84
C ALA A 339 -8.47 8.28 3.09
N LEU A 340 -8.48 8.68 4.37
CA LEU A 340 -8.27 10.05 4.81
C LEU A 340 -7.42 10.06 6.08
N LEU A 341 -6.31 10.78 6.04
CA LEU A 341 -5.40 10.96 7.15
C LEU A 341 -5.37 12.44 7.57
N VAL A 342 -5.43 12.71 8.87
CA VAL A 342 -5.49 14.08 9.41
C VAL A 342 -4.62 14.21 10.65
N GLY A 343 -3.73 15.19 10.63
CA GLY A 343 -2.96 15.61 11.79
C GLY A 343 -1.67 14.84 12.00
N ALA A 344 -1.06 15.14 13.15
CA ALA A 344 0.26 14.68 13.52
C ALA A 344 0.25 13.21 13.94
N PHE A 345 1.05 12.42 13.22
CA PHE A 345 1.56 11.13 13.64
C PHE A 345 3.07 11.29 13.51
N PRO A 346 3.73 11.89 14.52
CA PRO A 346 5.07 12.46 14.34
C PRO A 346 6.04 11.39 13.84
N ASP A 347 6.60 11.63 12.67
CA ASP A 347 7.65 10.83 12.07
C ASP A 347 9.00 11.59 12.19
N GLY A 348 10.01 11.24 11.38
CA GLY A 348 11.27 11.97 11.36
C GLY A 348 12.13 11.79 12.62
N GLY A 349 12.00 10.65 13.30
CA GLY A 349 12.78 10.31 14.50
C GLY A 349 12.09 10.64 15.83
N PHE A 350 10.82 11.07 15.79
CA PHE A 350 10.00 11.20 17.00
C PHE A 350 9.49 9.82 17.46
N GLU A 351 9.72 9.48 18.73
CA GLU A 351 9.26 8.22 19.31
C GLU A 351 7.73 8.29 19.50
N THR A 352 7.01 7.32 18.95
CA THR A 352 5.57 7.46 18.70
C THR A 352 4.68 7.42 19.95
N HIS A 353 5.21 7.02 21.11
CA HIS A 353 4.47 6.99 22.38
C HIS A 353 4.67 8.28 23.20
N ILE A 354 5.69 9.09 22.87
CA ILE A 354 5.90 10.38 23.52
C ILE A 354 4.72 11.32 23.13
N PRO A 355 4.11 12.03 24.09
CA PRO A 355 3.07 13.01 23.76
C PRO A 355 3.59 14.09 22.81
N PHE A 356 2.94 14.25 21.66
CA PHE A 356 3.26 15.32 20.73
C PHE A 356 2.70 16.66 21.22
N ILE A 357 3.58 17.52 21.71
CA ILE A 357 3.25 18.87 22.18
C ILE A 357 4.17 19.84 21.41
N PRO A 358 3.72 20.42 20.28
CA PRO A 358 4.56 21.32 19.51
C PRO A 358 4.79 22.64 20.26
N ALA A 359 5.96 23.25 20.06
CA ALA A 359 6.27 24.56 20.61
C ALA A 359 5.40 25.67 19.98
N ASP A 360 5.01 25.48 18.72
CA ASP A 360 4.07 26.33 18.01
C ASP A 360 2.76 25.58 17.75
N VAL A 361 1.68 26.03 18.40
CA VAL A 361 0.35 25.40 18.26
C VAL A 361 -0.16 25.38 16.81
N ARG A 362 0.36 26.25 15.94
CA ARG A 362 0.01 26.29 14.51
C ARG A 362 0.46 25.06 13.74
N GLU A 363 1.36 24.26 14.31
CA GLU A 363 1.77 22.97 13.72
C GLU A 363 0.64 21.93 13.73
N LEU A 364 -0.35 22.09 14.61
CA LEU A 364 -1.48 21.18 14.71
C LEU A 364 -2.48 21.42 13.56
N CYS A 365 -2.99 20.33 12.98
CA CYS A 365 -4.19 20.42 12.17
C CYS A 365 -5.40 20.74 13.06
N SER A 366 -6.23 21.71 12.67
CA SER A 366 -7.37 22.15 13.47
C SER A 366 -8.56 22.56 12.60
N HIS A 367 -9.77 22.59 13.14
CA HIS A 367 -10.98 23.03 12.42
C HIS A 367 -11.19 22.33 11.06
N ILE A 368 -10.86 21.04 10.97
CA ILE A 368 -11.08 20.22 9.78
C ILE A 368 -12.49 19.65 9.83
N THR A 369 -13.28 19.84 8.77
CA THR A 369 -14.63 19.29 8.64
C THR A 369 -14.63 18.09 7.71
N ILE A 370 -15.09 16.94 8.20
CA ILE A 370 -15.26 15.72 7.41
C ILE A 370 -16.73 15.33 7.47
N ARG A 371 -17.44 15.46 6.36
CA ARG A 371 -18.91 15.38 6.35
C ARG A 371 -19.42 14.67 5.10
N ASN A 372 -20.45 13.82 5.26
CA ASN A 372 -21.18 13.18 4.16
C ASN A 372 -20.31 12.39 3.16
N ASN A 373 -19.15 11.90 3.57
CA ASN A 373 -18.29 11.11 2.70
C ASN A 373 -18.71 9.63 2.72
N PHE A 374 -18.54 8.94 1.59
CA PHE A 374 -18.74 7.50 1.49
C PHE A 374 -17.38 6.79 1.37
N ILE A 375 -17.09 5.87 2.28
CA ILE A 375 -15.84 5.10 2.33
C ILE A 375 -16.17 3.61 2.23
N SER A 376 -15.60 2.93 1.25
CA SER A 376 -15.81 1.49 1.00
C SER A 376 -14.57 0.87 0.34
N ASN A 377 -14.26 -0.41 0.59
CA ASN A 377 -13.12 -1.10 -0.07
C ASN A 377 -11.79 -0.35 0.10
N VAL A 378 -11.42 -0.14 1.35
CA VAL A 378 -10.18 0.54 1.79
C VAL A 378 -9.39 -0.43 2.65
#